data_AF-A0A937MVA4-F1
#
_entry.id   AF-A0A937MVA4-F1
#
_cell.length_a   1.000
_cell.length_b   1.000
_cell.length_c   1.000
_cell.angle_alpha   90.00
_cell.angle_beta   90.00
_cell.angle_gamma   90.00
#
_symmetry.space_group_name_H-M   'P 1'
#
loop_
_entity.id
_entity.type
_entity.pdbx_description
1 polymer ?
#
loop_
_entity_poly.entity_id
_entity_poly.type
_entity_poly.pdbx_seq_one_letter_code
_entity_poly.pdbx_strand_id
1 'polypeptide(L)'
;MSNKTNQTILWIFILLLVPGVALGQTSCGEKIPALGIFDQISQYALWLALALMIPGILFDHKFWKKTLLILALVPFAGWAYVNFFVDYNSLKKEIFNHNAMAEATLANIAEAQDRYKSEQGVYIGDLRKFYSHIGGAGGMNECVRILNVQAGFDHWRAEAAHVSSPDTVIWDSRAGTSLKKG
;
A
#
# COMPACT_ATOMS: atom_id res chain seq x y z
N MET A 1 44.84 -4.92 6.51
CA MET A 1 43.49 -5.09 7.11
C MET A 1 42.36 -4.39 6.34
N SER A 2 42.51 -4.03 5.05
CA SER A 2 41.50 -3.22 4.32
C SER A 2 40.40 -4.05 3.60
N ASN A 3 40.67 -5.32 3.28
CA ASN A 3 39.81 -6.08 2.36
C ASN A 3 38.52 -6.65 3.02
N LYS A 4 38.57 -7.02 4.31
CA LYS A 4 37.41 -7.56 5.04
C LYS A 4 36.33 -6.51 5.34
N THR A 5 36.72 -5.26 5.53
CA THR A 5 35.81 -4.15 5.82
C THR A 5 35.04 -3.73 4.56
N ASN A 6 35.70 -3.70 3.39
CA ASN A 6 35.00 -3.44 2.13
C ASN A 6 34.05 -4.56 1.73
N GLN A 7 34.41 -5.82 2.04
CA GLN A 7 33.55 -6.97 1.77
C GLN A 7 32.29 -6.96 2.66
N THR A 8 32.42 -6.61 3.94
CA THR A 8 31.27 -6.48 4.85
C THR A 8 30.35 -5.31 4.46
N ILE A 9 30.91 -4.18 4.02
CA ILE A 9 30.11 -3.06 3.50
C ILE A 9 29.36 -3.48 2.23
N LEU A 10 30.00 -4.23 1.32
CA LEU A 10 29.35 -4.76 0.11
C LEU A 10 28.20 -5.72 0.45
N TRP A 11 28.39 -6.60 1.44
CA TRP A 11 27.34 -7.52 1.93
C TRP A 11 26.18 -6.78 2.58
N ILE A 12 26.45 -5.73 3.37
CA ILE A 12 25.41 -4.87 3.95
C ILE A 12 24.66 -4.10 2.85
N PHE A 13 25.37 -3.66 1.81
CA PHE A 13 24.77 -2.98 0.66
C PHE A 13 23.88 -3.92 -0.16
N ILE A 14 24.30 -5.18 -0.34
CA ILE A 14 23.50 -6.23 -1.01
C ILE A 14 22.26 -6.59 -0.17
N LEU A 15 22.38 -6.67 1.15
CA LEU A 15 21.25 -6.91 2.06
C LEU A 15 20.25 -5.75 2.08
N LEU A 16 20.71 -4.51 1.90
CA LEU A 16 19.84 -3.32 1.78
C LEU A 16 19.19 -3.19 0.39
N LEU A 17 19.79 -3.75 -0.66
CA LEU A 17 19.30 -3.70 -2.04
C LEU A 17 18.32 -4.83 -2.41
N VAL A 18 18.14 -5.84 -1.55
CA VAL A 18 17.20 -6.95 -1.79
C VAL A 18 16.14 -6.95 -0.68
N PRO A 19 15.01 -6.25 -0.85
CA PRO A 19 13.92 -6.28 0.12
C PRO A 19 13.15 -7.60 0.15
N GLY A 20 13.51 -8.58 -0.70
CA GLY A 20 12.63 -9.68 -1.09
C GLY A 20 12.72 -10.99 -0.30
N VAL A 21 13.45 -11.09 0.82
CA VAL A 21 13.70 -12.41 1.47
C VAL A 21 13.12 -12.61 2.87
N ALA A 22 12.27 -11.70 3.36
CA ALA A 22 11.76 -11.77 4.74
C ALA A 22 10.24 -11.73 4.91
N LEU A 23 9.44 -11.78 3.85
CA LEU A 23 7.98 -11.78 3.98
C LEU A 23 7.43 -13.10 3.43
N GLY A 24 7.08 -13.99 4.37
CA GLY A 24 6.43 -15.25 4.05
C GLY A 24 5.19 -15.01 3.19
N GLN A 25 5.07 -15.78 2.11
CA GLN A 25 3.93 -15.70 1.22
C GLN A 25 2.63 -15.92 2.00
N THR A 26 1.85 -14.86 2.16
CA THR A 26 0.45 -14.96 2.57
C THR A 26 -0.36 -15.44 1.38
N SER A 27 -1.34 -16.35 1.56
CA SER A 27 -2.18 -16.88 0.47
C SER A 27 -2.92 -15.78 -0.31
N CYS A 28 -3.00 -14.59 0.25
CA CYS A 28 -3.65 -13.40 -0.26
C CYS A 28 -2.76 -12.43 -1.06
N GLY A 29 -1.52 -12.81 -1.37
CA GLY A 29 -0.56 -11.95 -2.09
C GLY A 29 0.32 -11.12 -1.15
N GLU A 30 1.37 -10.50 -1.69
CA GLU A 30 2.30 -9.67 -0.93
C GLU A 30 1.68 -8.30 -0.59
N LYS A 31 1.97 -7.80 0.62
CA LYS A 31 1.48 -6.49 1.04
C LYS A 31 2.08 -5.39 0.18
N ILE A 32 1.24 -4.71 -0.58
CA ILE A 32 1.67 -3.63 -1.45
C ILE A 32 1.81 -2.36 -0.61
N PRO A 33 3.00 -1.76 -0.52
CA PRO A 33 3.17 -0.48 0.14
C PRO A 33 2.43 0.63 -0.62
N ALA A 34 1.93 1.62 0.11
CA ALA A 34 1.22 2.75 -0.49
C ALA A 34 2.08 3.47 -1.53
N LEU A 35 1.53 3.72 -2.73
CA LEU A 35 2.28 4.38 -3.82
C LEU A 35 2.89 5.72 -3.40
N GLY A 36 2.23 6.44 -2.48
CA GLY A 36 2.72 7.72 -1.94
C GLY A 36 4.08 7.63 -1.25
N ILE A 37 4.47 6.45 -0.74
CA ILE A 37 5.78 6.25 -0.11
C ILE A 37 6.90 6.33 -1.15
N PHE A 38 6.68 5.76 -2.35
CA PHE A 38 7.69 5.79 -3.41
C PHE A 38 7.88 7.19 -3.99
N ASP A 39 6.80 7.97 -4.13
CA ASP A 39 6.88 9.37 -4.57
C ASP A 39 7.62 10.23 -3.53
N GLN A 40 7.33 10.04 -2.24
CA GLN A 40 8.08 10.71 -1.17
C GLN A 40 9.56 10.35 -1.19
N ILE A 41 9.90 9.06 -1.32
CA ILE A 41 11.30 8.61 -1.40
C ILE A 41 12.01 9.25 -2.60
N SER A 42 11.35 9.28 -3.76
CA SER A 42 11.86 9.93 -4.97
C SER A 42 12.14 11.42 -4.74
N GLN A 43 11.20 12.16 -4.15
CA GLN A 43 11.35 13.59 -3.87
C GLN A 43 12.42 13.87 -2.81
N TYR A 44 12.44 13.12 -1.70
CA TYR A 44 13.48 13.26 -0.67
C TYR A 44 14.86 12.90 -1.20
N ALA A 45 14.97 11.88 -2.05
CA ALA A 45 16.24 11.52 -2.69
C ALA A 45 16.75 12.69 -3.57
N LEU A 46 15.89 13.35 -4.34
CA LEU A 46 16.28 14.51 -5.13
C LEU A 46 16.72 15.70 -4.26
N TRP A 47 15.98 16.00 -3.20
CA TRP A 47 16.35 17.08 -2.26
C TRP A 47 17.67 16.79 -1.56
N LEU A 48 17.91 15.54 -1.16
CA LEU A 48 19.14 15.12 -0.51
C LEU A 48 20.33 15.14 -1.49
N ALA A 49 20.10 14.73 -2.75
CA ALA A 49 21.09 14.85 -3.81
C ALA A 49 21.48 16.31 -4.06
N LEU A 50 20.50 17.21 -4.13
CA LEU A 50 20.72 18.64 -4.31
C LEU A 50 21.48 19.25 -3.12
N ALA A 51 21.07 18.91 -1.89
CA ALA A 51 21.70 19.36 -0.66
C ALA A 51 23.15 18.87 -0.52
N LEU A 52 23.52 17.74 -1.13
CA LEU A 52 24.91 17.26 -1.18
C LEU A 52 25.70 17.88 -2.35
N MET A 53 25.06 18.12 -3.49
CA MET A 53 25.72 18.67 -4.68
C MET A 53 26.15 20.13 -4.49
N ILE A 54 25.26 20.98 -3.97
CA ILE A 54 25.51 22.43 -3.80
C ILE A 54 26.78 22.69 -2.96
N PRO A 55 26.90 22.19 -1.73
CA PRO A 55 28.13 22.34 -0.95
C PRO A 55 29.31 21.61 -1.59
N GLY A 56 29.11 20.47 -2.25
CA GLY A 56 30.17 19.77 -2.99
C GLY A 56 30.81 20.61 -4.10
N ILE A 57 30.06 21.50 -4.74
CA ILE A 57 30.57 22.44 -5.76
C ILE A 57 31.22 23.66 -5.10
N LEU A 58 30.64 24.19 -4.02
CA LEU A 58 31.11 25.39 -3.32
C LEU A 58 32.38 25.18 -2.49
N PHE A 59 32.62 23.96 -1.98
CA PHE A 59 33.83 23.67 -1.21
C PHE A 59 35.07 23.56 -2.11
N ASP A 60 36.09 24.37 -1.81
CA ASP A 60 37.36 24.37 -2.54
C ASP A 60 38.36 23.31 -2.02
N HIS A 61 38.06 22.72 -0.85
CA HIS A 61 38.92 21.69 -0.26
C HIS A 61 38.78 20.37 -1.04
N LYS A 62 39.83 20.03 -1.81
CA LYS A 62 39.88 18.93 -2.79
C LYS A 62 39.39 17.56 -2.29
N PHE A 63 39.59 17.24 -1.01
CA PHE A 63 39.13 16.00 -0.37
C PHE A 63 37.62 16.02 -0.11
N TRP A 64 37.12 17.04 0.60
CA TRP A 64 35.71 17.19 0.94
C TRP A 64 34.80 17.35 -0.29
N LYS A 65 35.27 18.09 -1.31
CA LYS A 65 34.61 18.20 -2.62
C LYS A 65 34.35 16.85 -3.26
N LYS A 66 35.39 16.00 -3.34
CA LYS A 66 35.28 14.66 -3.93
C LYS A 66 34.35 13.76 -3.11
N THR A 67 34.48 13.79 -1.79
CA THR A 67 33.64 12.98 -0.90
C THR A 67 32.17 13.35 -1.01
N LEU A 68 31.81 14.65 -1.01
CA LEU A 68 30.41 15.08 -1.16
C LEU A 68 29.84 14.74 -2.54
N LEU A 69 30.61 14.92 -3.62
CA LEU A 69 30.15 14.60 -4.97
C LEU A 69 29.95 13.09 -5.17
N ILE A 70 30.83 12.26 -4.62
CA ILE A 70 30.65 10.80 -4.65
C ILE A 70 29.43 10.39 -3.80
N LEU A 71 29.25 11.02 -2.63
CA LEU A 71 28.11 10.74 -1.76
C LEU A 71 26.79 11.16 -2.40
N ALA A 72 26.77 12.23 -3.21
CA ALA A 72 25.60 12.67 -3.96
C ALA A 72 25.15 11.64 -5.02
N LEU A 73 26.02 10.73 -5.48
CA LEU A 73 25.62 9.68 -6.42
C LEU A 73 24.68 8.65 -5.77
N VAL A 74 24.76 8.46 -4.46
CA VAL A 74 23.91 7.49 -3.73
C VAL A 74 22.41 7.85 -3.82
N PRO A 75 21.97 9.07 -3.47
CA PRO A 75 20.56 9.45 -3.64
C PRO A 75 20.13 9.50 -5.11
N PHE A 76 21.02 9.84 -6.06
CA PHE A 76 20.70 9.74 -7.49
C PHE A 76 20.47 8.29 -7.94
N ALA A 77 21.28 7.35 -7.46
CA ALA A 77 21.10 5.93 -7.74
C ALA A 77 19.79 5.41 -7.13
N GLY A 78 19.45 5.82 -5.91
CA GLY A 78 18.16 5.50 -5.27
C GLY A 78 16.96 6.06 -6.06
N TRP A 79 17.05 7.32 -6.50
CA TRP A 79 16.03 7.94 -7.35
C TRP A 79 15.88 7.22 -8.70
N ALA A 80 16.99 6.88 -9.36
CA ALA A 80 16.98 6.16 -10.63
C ALA A 80 16.38 4.75 -10.45
N TYR A 81 16.74 4.04 -9.38
CA TYR A 81 16.15 2.73 -9.08
C TYR A 81 14.62 2.83 -8.95
N VAL A 82 14.13 3.78 -8.15
CA VAL A 82 12.70 3.99 -7.93
C VAL A 82 11.95 4.39 -9.22
N ASN A 83 12.55 5.16 -10.13
CA ASN A 83 11.86 5.58 -11.35
C ASN A 83 11.95 4.59 -12.51
N PHE A 84 13.02 3.79 -12.59
CA PHE A 84 13.24 2.86 -13.70
C PHE A 84 12.87 1.40 -13.38
N PHE A 85 12.99 0.97 -12.12
CA PHE A 85 12.71 -0.43 -11.73
C PHE A 85 11.35 -0.61 -11.09
N VAL A 86 10.73 0.43 -10.53
CA VAL A 86 9.38 0.33 -9.96
C VAL A 86 8.36 0.64 -11.05
N ASP A 87 7.64 -0.40 -11.51
CA ASP A 87 6.52 -0.21 -12.42
C ASP A 87 5.27 0.25 -11.65
N TYR A 88 5.14 1.57 -11.51
CA TYR A 88 3.98 2.21 -10.89
C TYR A 88 2.65 1.82 -11.54
N ASN A 89 2.63 1.56 -12.85
CA ASN A 89 1.40 1.18 -13.54
C ASN A 89 0.95 -0.23 -13.16
N SER A 90 1.91 -1.15 -13.02
CA SER A 90 1.63 -2.50 -12.54
C SER A 90 1.13 -2.47 -11.10
N LEU A 91 1.80 -1.75 -10.21
CA LEU A 91 1.39 -1.61 -8.80
C LEU A 91 0.01 -0.96 -8.66
N LYS A 92 -0.29 0.07 -9.46
CA LYS A 92 -1.61 0.72 -9.46
C LYS A 92 -2.70 -0.24 -9.93
N LYS A 93 -2.45 -1.05 -10.96
CA LYS A 93 -3.40 -2.06 -11.44
C LYS A 93 -3.65 -3.13 -10.37
N GLU A 94 -2.61 -3.57 -9.68
CA GLU A 94 -2.72 -4.60 -8.65
C GLU A 94 -3.51 -4.10 -7.44
N ILE A 95 -3.23 -2.88 -6.98
CA ILE A 95 -4.01 -2.22 -5.91
C ILE A 95 -5.46 -2.03 -6.34
N PHE A 96 -5.71 -1.58 -7.58
CA PHE A 96 -7.06 -1.46 -8.09
C PHE A 96 -7.80 -2.81 -8.12
N ASN A 97 -7.12 -3.89 -8.51
CA ASN A 97 -7.71 -5.23 -8.53
C ASN A 97 -8.06 -5.74 -7.12
N HIS A 98 -7.19 -5.52 -6.14
CA HIS A 98 -7.46 -5.84 -4.74
C HIS A 98 -8.61 -5.01 -4.16
N ASN A 99 -8.65 -3.71 -4.49
CA ASN A 99 -9.75 -2.83 -4.08
C ASN A 99 -11.07 -3.22 -4.75
N ALA A 100 -11.05 -3.64 -6.03
CA ALA A 100 -12.23 -4.16 -6.73
C ALA A 100 -12.74 -5.47 -6.10
N MET A 101 -11.86 -6.32 -5.59
CA MET A 101 -12.25 -7.51 -4.81
C MET A 101 -12.92 -7.15 -3.48
N ALA A 102 -12.42 -6.10 -2.79
CA ALA A 102 -13.08 -5.56 -1.60
C ALA A 102 -14.45 -4.96 -1.94
N GLU A 103 -14.56 -4.22 -3.05
CA GLU A 103 -15.82 -3.68 -3.54
C GLU A 103 -16.83 -4.77 -3.90
N ALA A 104 -16.41 -5.83 -4.61
CA ALA A 104 -17.28 -6.97 -4.93
C ALA A 104 -17.82 -7.63 -3.67
N THR A 105 -16.99 -7.74 -2.63
CA THR A 105 -17.41 -8.24 -1.32
C THR A 105 -18.43 -7.30 -0.67
N LEU A 106 -18.21 -5.98 -0.73
CA LEU A 106 -19.15 -4.97 -0.24
C LEU A 106 -20.48 -4.94 -1.05
N ALA A 107 -20.46 -5.25 -2.33
CA ALA A 107 -21.66 -5.34 -3.16
C ALA A 107 -22.52 -6.55 -2.78
N ASN A 108 -21.91 -7.71 -2.54
CA ASN A 108 -22.62 -8.90 -2.03
C ASN A 108 -23.22 -8.64 -0.64
N ILE A 109 -22.48 -7.90 0.20
CA ILE A 109 -22.93 -7.39 1.49
C ILE A 109 -24.15 -6.47 1.33
N ALA A 110 -24.14 -5.56 0.35
CA ALA A 110 -25.25 -4.68 0.08
C ALA A 110 -26.52 -5.44 -0.30
N GLU A 111 -26.39 -6.45 -1.17
CA GLU A 111 -27.50 -7.32 -1.52
C GLU A 111 -28.06 -8.06 -0.29
N ALA A 112 -27.18 -8.58 0.58
CA ALA A 112 -27.60 -9.24 1.81
C ALA A 112 -28.30 -8.29 2.79
N GLN A 113 -27.84 -7.04 2.91
CA GLN A 113 -28.47 -6.01 3.74
C GLN A 113 -29.87 -5.64 3.23
N ASP A 114 -30.05 -5.53 1.90
CA ASP A 114 -31.35 -5.21 1.32
C ASP A 114 -32.36 -6.36 1.51
N ARG A 115 -31.93 -7.61 1.34
CA ARG A 115 -32.75 -8.79 1.67
C ARG A 115 -33.13 -8.80 3.15
N TYR A 116 -32.17 -8.61 4.05
CA TYR A 116 -32.43 -8.60 5.49
C TYR A 116 -33.39 -7.48 5.90
N LYS A 117 -33.24 -6.28 5.33
CA LYS A 117 -34.18 -5.18 5.57
C LYS A 117 -35.59 -5.51 5.08
N SER A 118 -35.73 -6.18 3.93
CA SER A 118 -37.04 -6.57 3.42
C SER A 118 -37.75 -7.59 4.32
N GLU A 119 -36.99 -8.46 5.00
CA GLU A 119 -37.52 -9.50 5.88
C GLU A 119 -37.75 -9.01 7.33
N GLN A 120 -36.84 -8.21 7.85
CA GLN A 120 -36.78 -7.83 9.28
C GLN A 120 -37.06 -6.34 9.53
N GLY A 121 -37.20 -5.53 8.48
CA GLY A 121 -37.49 -4.09 8.57
C GLY A 121 -36.32 -3.21 9.04
N VAL A 122 -35.17 -3.81 9.38
CA VAL A 122 -33.98 -3.11 9.91
C VAL A 122 -32.71 -3.62 9.25
N TYR A 123 -31.66 -2.79 9.23
CA TYR A 123 -30.32 -3.18 8.76
C TYR A 123 -29.49 -3.86 9.86
N ILE A 124 -28.53 -4.70 9.49
CA ILE A 124 -27.59 -5.33 10.44
C ILE A 124 -26.48 -4.35 10.77
N GLY A 125 -26.47 -3.82 12.00
CA GLY A 125 -25.43 -2.91 12.49
C GLY A 125 -24.30 -3.57 13.28
N ASP A 126 -24.44 -4.82 13.70
CA ASP A 126 -23.41 -5.53 14.45
C ASP A 126 -22.53 -6.35 13.50
N LEU A 127 -21.25 -5.99 13.42
CA LEU A 127 -20.24 -6.66 12.61
C LEU A 127 -20.16 -8.17 12.89
N ARG A 128 -20.31 -8.61 14.15
CA ARG A 128 -20.24 -10.03 14.51
C ARG A 128 -21.47 -10.80 14.02
N LYS A 129 -22.65 -10.21 14.18
CA LYS A 129 -23.90 -10.76 13.64
C LYS A 129 -23.84 -10.80 12.11
N PHE A 130 -23.26 -9.77 11.51
CA PHE A 130 -23.05 -9.67 10.07
C PHE A 130 -22.14 -10.78 9.52
N TYR A 131 -20.99 -11.01 10.16
CA TYR A 131 -20.08 -12.11 9.85
C TYR A 131 -20.75 -13.48 9.94
N SER A 132 -21.60 -13.70 10.95
CA SER A 132 -22.32 -14.98 11.10
C SER A 132 -23.34 -15.23 9.98
N HIS A 133 -23.97 -14.17 9.43
CA HIS A 133 -24.96 -14.30 8.36
C HIS A 133 -24.30 -14.47 6.99
N ILE A 134 -23.16 -13.82 6.76
CA ILE A 134 -22.43 -13.91 5.49
C ILE A 134 -21.58 -15.17 5.39
N GLY A 135 -21.03 -15.63 6.51
CA GLY A 135 -20.26 -16.88 6.56
C GLY A 135 -21.04 -18.11 6.09
N GLY A 136 -22.38 -18.07 6.16
CA GLY A 136 -23.25 -19.13 5.65
C GLY A 136 -23.76 -18.95 4.21
N ALA A 137 -23.62 -17.77 3.61
CA ALA A 137 -24.31 -17.37 2.38
C ALA A 137 -23.42 -17.31 1.12
N GLY A 138 -22.29 -18.03 1.10
CA GLY A 138 -21.43 -18.12 -0.09
C GLY A 138 -20.11 -17.34 -0.02
N GLY A 139 -19.44 -17.40 1.14
CA GLY A 139 -17.99 -17.21 1.22
C GLY A 139 -17.51 -15.78 1.00
N MET A 140 -17.42 -15.01 2.08
CA MET A 140 -16.61 -13.79 2.09
C MET A 140 -15.17 -14.14 1.66
N ASN A 141 -14.57 -13.36 0.77
CA ASN A 141 -13.20 -13.58 0.34
C ASN A 141 -12.27 -13.51 1.58
N GLU A 142 -11.47 -14.54 1.83
CA GLU A 142 -10.58 -14.65 2.99
C GLU A 142 -9.53 -13.52 3.05
N CYS A 143 -9.25 -12.91 1.90
CA CYS A 143 -8.31 -11.82 1.72
C CYS A 143 -8.94 -10.43 1.91
N VAL A 144 -10.26 -10.35 2.13
CA VAL A 144 -10.98 -9.10 2.39
C VAL A 144 -11.47 -9.09 3.82
N ARG A 145 -11.15 -8.02 4.55
CA ARG A 145 -11.58 -7.81 5.94
C ARG A 145 -12.54 -6.64 5.99
N ILE A 146 -13.68 -6.84 6.65
CA ILE A 146 -14.63 -5.79 6.95
C ILE A 146 -14.14 -5.11 8.23
N LEU A 147 -13.77 -3.84 8.11
CA LEU A 147 -13.20 -3.05 9.20
C LEU A 147 -14.30 -2.46 10.09
N ASN A 148 -15.39 -2.00 9.47
CA ASN A 148 -16.47 -1.34 10.17
C ASN A 148 -17.79 -1.52 9.43
N VAL A 149 -18.89 -1.63 10.19
CA VAL A 149 -20.25 -1.58 9.68
C VAL A 149 -21.05 -0.69 10.62
N GLN A 150 -21.65 0.35 10.08
CA GLN A 150 -22.55 1.25 10.77
C GLN A 150 -23.91 1.17 10.09
N ALA A 151 -24.94 0.80 10.85
CA ALA A 151 -26.30 0.75 10.33
C ALA A 151 -27.22 1.63 11.16
N GLY A 152 -27.91 2.55 10.50
CA GLY A 152 -29.04 3.30 11.04
C GLY A 152 -30.37 2.75 10.51
N PHE A 153 -31.46 3.46 10.78
CA PHE A 153 -32.80 3.06 10.33
C PHE A 153 -32.96 3.15 8.79
N ASP A 154 -32.47 4.24 8.19
CA ASP A 154 -32.69 4.51 6.75
C ASP A 154 -31.43 4.37 5.89
N HIS A 155 -30.26 4.15 6.50
CA HIS A 155 -28.99 4.08 5.79
C HIS A 155 -28.01 3.18 6.53
N TRP A 156 -27.08 2.62 5.78
CA TRP A 156 -25.95 1.88 6.33
C TRP A 156 -24.68 2.20 5.56
N ARG A 157 -23.54 2.01 6.23
CA ARG A 157 -22.21 2.22 5.71
C ARG A 157 -21.32 1.09 6.16
N ALA A 158 -20.51 0.54 5.26
CA ALA A 158 -19.49 -0.44 5.60
C ALA A 158 -18.16 -0.08 4.98
N GLU A 159 -17.10 -0.51 5.64
CA GLU A 159 -15.72 -0.29 5.22
C GLU A 159 -15.03 -1.65 5.16
N ALA A 160 -14.40 -1.95 4.02
CA ALA A 160 -13.63 -3.16 3.83
C ALA A 160 -12.28 -2.86 3.20
N ALA A 161 -11.29 -3.67 3.55
CA ALA A 161 -9.94 -3.57 3.01
C ALA A 161 -9.43 -4.94 2.60
N HIS A 162 -8.71 -4.99 1.49
CA HIS A 162 -7.96 -6.19 1.12
C HIS A 162 -6.67 -6.24 1.96
N VAL A 163 -6.30 -7.41 2.49
CA VAL A 163 -5.13 -7.59 3.38
C VAL A 163 -3.84 -7.05 2.76
N SER A 164 -3.74 -7.16 1.44
CA SER A 164 -2.57 -6.77 0.65
C SER A 164 -2.65 -5.35 0.07
N SER A 165 -3.81 -4.70 0.12
CA SER A 165 -3.98 -3.33 -0.37
C SER A 165 -3.75 -2.32 0.76
N PRO A 166 -3.10 -1.18 0.50
CA PRO A 166 -2.99 -0.08 1.45
C PRO A 166 -4.31 0.70 1.59
N ASP A 167 -5.24 0.56 0.66
CA ASP A 167 -6.46 1.35 0.61
C ASP A 167 -7.66 0.64 1.27
N THR A 168 -8.57 1.45 1.81
CA THR A 168 -9.85 1.00 2.34
C THR A 168 -10.98 1.43 1.41
N VAL A 169 -11.85 0.50 1.05
CA VAL A 169 -13.05 0.77 0.25
C VAL A 169 -14.25 0.98 1.17
N ILE A 170 -15.02 2.02 0.89
CA ILE A 170 -16.19 2.40 1.68
C ILE A 170 -17.42 2.20 0.81
N TRP A 171 -18.44 1.57 1.37
CA TRP A 171 -19.75 1.46 0.75
C TRP A 171 -20.76 2.22 1.59
N ASP A 172 -21.43 3.19 0.98
CA ASP A 172 -22.52 3.94 1.59
C ASP A 172 -23.81 3.64 0.83
N SER A 173 -24.88 3.24 1.54
CA SER A 173 -26.16 2.90 0.91
C SER A 173 -26.80 4.06 0.15
N ARG A 174 -26.42 5.32 0.45
CA ARG A 174 -26.94 6.52 -0.23
C ARG A 174 -26.07 6.97 -1.39
N ALA A 175 -24.75 6.84 -1.28
CA ALA A 175 -23.79 7.38 -2.25
C ALA A 175 -23.18 6.32 -3.18
N GLY A 176 -23.34 5.04 -2.83
CA GLY A 176 -22.68 3.90 -3.44
C GLY A 176 -21.27 3.68 -2.88
N THR A 177 -20.46 3.00 -3.69
CA THR A 177 -19.07 2.62 -3.38
C THR A 177 -18.13 3.82 -3.57
N SER A 178 -17.09 3.91 -2.74
CA SER A 178 -16.01 4.90 -2.87
C SER A 178 -15.06 4.58 -4.02
N LEU A 179 -15.11 3.36 -4.56
CA LEU A 179 -14.35 2.95 -5.74
C LEU A 179 -15.03 3.43 -7.03
N LYS A 180 -15.39 4.72 -7.10
CA LYS A 180 -15.92 5.29 -8.35
C LYS A 180 -14.77 5.41 -9.35
N LYS A 181 -14.76 4.50 -10.33
CA LYS A 181 -13.93 4.46 -11.56
C LYS A 181 -12.77 5.47 -11.57
N GLY A 182 -11.63 5.05 -11.05
CA GLY A 182 -10.35 5.69 -11.34
C GLY A 182 -9.92 5.46 -12.78
#